data_AF-A0AAD5DNP3-F1
#
_entry.id   AF-A0AAD5DNP3-F1
#
_cell.length_a   1.000
_cell.length_b   1.000
_cell.length_c   1.000
_cell.angle_alpha   90.00
_cell.angle_beta   90.00
_cell.angle_gamma   90.00
#
_symmetry.space_group_name_H-M   'P 1'
#
loop_
_entity.id
_entity.type
_entity.pdbx_description
1 polymer ?
#
loop_
_entity_poly.entity_id
_entity_poly.type
_entity_poly.pdbx_seq_one_letter_code
_entity_poly.pdbx_strand_id
1 'polypeptide(L)'
;MDRDEGGPDGAPAAPPPPLSPPPPPPLPLGERYRLRLDQLSTMTIMLFQLLNVLNHWDHLQAEEARLYTLLVLAAAALGFASTVALPPCFYLRHRSFLVPAQRVLLVLSPSIRQTGVGTSLLLERQPQEGMRGALRQLLHVLSGTKLLLPIVQRAATALPPIETAALQIVLVLLTWNPSAYCSTPSVVAGPGINIVGLREAGDDALCNKLLYFAAIGLGCVLPVLLSAFRAARGACQAQQRVDGAAEPAAPQSASGLLRPLRRAAAAVRAADRSIGRALGARPFRLQRPLLIWWALGYSWELSKALASLPAVQRQRQ
;
A
#
# COMPACT_ATOMS: atom_id res chain seq x y z
N MET A 1 20.99 -5.46 -92.47
CA MET A 1 19.57 -5.46 -92.07
C MET A 1 19.46 -6.50 -90.99
N ASP A 2 19.91 -6.14 -89.78
CA ASP A 2 19.90 -7.01 -88.61
C ASP A 2 19.27 -6.25 -87.46
N ARG A 3 18.36 -6.93 -86.78
CA ARG A 3 17.34 -6.37 -85.89
C ARG A 3 17.95 -6.00 -84.54
N ASP A 4 17.60 -4.78 -84.14
CA ASP A 4 17.78 -4.19 -82.82
C ASP A 4 16.98 -5.01 -81.79
N GLU A 5 17.67 -5.74 -80.91
CA GLU A 5 17.06 -6.48 -79.79
C GLU A 5 16.77 -5.49 -78.66
N GLY A 6 15.55 -4.94 -78.68
CA GLY A 6 14.97 -4.16 -77.58
C GLY A 6 14.93 -4.99 -76.30
N GLY A 7 15.92 -4.78 -75.44
CA GLY A 7 15.98 -5.35 -74.10
C GLY A 7 14.78 -4.90 -73.27
N PRO A 8 14.07 -5.82 -72.60
CA PRO A 8 12.87 -5.49 -71.84
C PRO A 8 13.22 -4.52 -70.71
N ASP A 9 12.63 -3.33 -70.79
CA ASP A 9 12.65 -2.28 -69.79
C ASP A 9 12.49 -2.86 -68.38
N GLY A 10 13.51 -2.62 -67.56
CA GLY A 10 13.58 -3.07 -66.18
C GLY A 10 12.39 -2.52 -65.39
N ALA A 11 11.42 -3.40 -65.11
CA ALA A 11 10.36 -3.12 -64.17
C ALA A 11 11.00 -2.66 -62.84
N PRO A 12 10.64 -1.48 -62.31
CA PRO A 12 11.23 -0.97 -61.08
C PRO A 12 10.99 -1.98 -59.97
N ALA A 13 12.09 -2.48 -59.38
CA ALA A 13 12.05 -3.44 -58.30
C ALA A 13 11.06 -2.96 -57.23
N ALA A 14 10.07 -3.81 -56.90
CA ALA A 14 9.09 -3.49 -55.88
C ALA A 14 9.84 -3.08 -54.59
N PRO A 15 9.44 -1.97 -53.94
CA PRO A 15 10.10 -1.53 -52.72
C PRO A 15 10.09 -2.67 -51.70
N PRO A 16 11.21 -2.90 -50.99
CA PRO A 16 11.27 -3.96 -50.00
C PRO A 16 10.12 -3.78 -48.99
N PRO A 17 9.49 -4.87 -48.54
CA PRO A 17 8.40 -4.79 -47.57
C PRO A 17 8.89 -4.01 -46.34
N PRO A 18 8.06 -3.11 -45.77
CA PRO A 18 8.44 -2.35 -44.60
C PRO A 18 8.88 -3.30 -43.49
N LEU A 19 10.13 -3.13 -43.03
CA LEU A 19 10.68 -3.92 -41.92
C LEU A 19 9.74 -3.78 -40.72
N SER A 20 9.31 -4.91 -40.16
CA SER A 20 8.50 -4.91 -38.95
C SER A 20 9.28 -4.22 -37.83
N PRO A 21 8.63 -3.35 -37.03
CA PRO A 21 9.30 -2.70 -35.93
C PRO A 21 9.84 -3.76 -34.96
N PRO A 22 11.07 -3.58 -34.41
CA PRO A 22 11.63 -4.53 -33.46
C PRO A 22 10.71 -4.65 -32.23
N PRO A 23 10.61 -5.86 -31.62
CA PRO A 23 9.79 -6.05 -30.43
C PRO A 23 10.26 -5.14 -29.29
N PRO A 24 9.35 -4.61 -28.46
CA PRO A 24 9.72 -3.75 -27.35
C PRO A 24 10.62 -4.50 -26.35
N PRO A 25 11.63 -3.82 -25.77
CA PRO A 25 12.55 -4.46 -24.85
C PRO A 25 11.80 -5.00 -23.61
N PRO A 26 12.24 -6.15 -23.06
CA PRO A 26 11.65 -6.72 -21.86
C PRO A 26 11.79 -5.76 -20.67
N LEU A 27 10.72 -5.59 -19.88
CA LEU A 27 10.77 -4.81 -18.64
C LEU A 27 11.77 -5.39 -17.62
N PRO A 28 12.49 -4.55 -16.86
CA PRO A 28 13.30 -4.98 -15.73
C PRO A 28 12.50 -5.79 -14.70
N LEU A 29 13.12 -6.79 -14.05
CA LEU A 29 12.46 -7.68 -13.07
C LEU A 29 11.75 -6.92 -11.94
N GLY A 30 12.39 -5.87 -11.39
CA GLY A 30 11.82 -5.06 -10.31
C GLY A 30 10.55 -4.31 -10.73
N GLU A 31 10.47 -3.87 -11.98
CA GLU A 31 9.29 -3.18 -12.52
C GLU A 31 8.14 -4.15 -12.76
N ARG A 32 8.43 -5.35 -13.28
CA ARG A 32 7.42 -6.41 -13.41
C ARG A 32 6.81 -6.79 -12.07
N TYR A 33 7.64 -6.96 -11.03
CA TYR A 33 7.17 -7.27 -9.69
C TYR A 33 6.27 -6.16 -9.14
N ARG A 34 6.66 -4.89 -9.30
CA ARG A 34 5.84 -3.74 -8.88
C ARG A 34 4.50 -3.70 -9.62
N LEU A 35 4.49 -3.92 -10.93
CA LEU A 35 3.25 -3.95 -11.71
C LEU A 35 2.33 -5.08 -11.25
N ARG A 36 2.86 -6.28 -11.01
CA ARG A 36 2.08 -7.42 -10.47
C ARG A 36 1.49 -7.12 -9.10
N LEU A 37 2.24 -6.43 -8.25
CA LEU A 37 1.79 -6.04 -6.92
C LEU A 37 0.66 -5.01 -7.01
N ASP A 38 0.80 -4.00 -7.87
CA ASP A 38 -0.27 -3.03 -8.14
C ASP A 38 -1.52 -3.72 -8.70
N GLN A 39 -1.38 -4.63 -9.68
CA GLN A 39 -2.47 -5.43 -10.25
C GLN A 39 -3.18 -6.28 -9.19
N LEU A 40 -2.43 -6.95 -8.33
CA LEU A 40 -2.99 -7.72 -7.22
C LEU A 40 -3.76 -6.80 -6.27
N SER A 41 -3.22 -5.62 -5.97
CA SER A 41 -3.87 -4.64 -5.11
C SER A 41 -5.17 -4.12 -5.72
N THR A 42 -5.18 -3.74 -7.00
CA THR A 42 -6.39 -3.22 -7.67
C THR A 42 -7.44 -4.31 -7.84
N MET A 43 -7.04 -5.53 -8.18
CA MET A 43 -7.93 -6.70 -8.22
C MET A 43 -8.56 -6.98 -6.85
N THR A 44 -7.77 -6.95 -5.77
CA THR A 44 -8.28 -7.16 -4.41
C THR A 44 -9.30 -6.09 -4.03
N ILE A 45 -9.03 -4.83 -4.35
CA ILE A 45 -9.95 -3.72 -4.08
C ILE A 45 -11.24 -3.88 -4.89
N MET A 46 -11.12 -4.19 -6.19
CA MET A 46 -12.27 -4.40 -7.07
C MET A 46 -13.14 -5.56 -6.57
N LEU A 47 -12.54 -6.69 -6.22
CA LEU A 47 -13.25 -7.83 -5.66
C LEU A 47 -13.97 -7.46 -4.35
N PHE A 48 -13.30 -6.75 -3.45
CA PHE A 48 -13.91 -6.29 -2.21
C PHE A 48 -15.11 -5.36 -2.47
N GLN A 49 -15.01 -4.42 -3.41
CA GLN A 49 -16.13 -3.54 -3.75
C GLN A 49 -17.27 -4.30 -4.43
N LEU A 50 -16.97 -5.26 -5.30
CA LEU A 50 -17.98 -6.12 -5.92
C LEU A 50 -18.73 -6.93 -4.85
N LEU A 51 -18.01 -7.55 -3.91
CA LEU A 51 -18.61 -8.27 -2.79
C LEU A 51 -19.43 -7.34 -1.90
N ASN A 52 -18.99 -6.10 -1.67
CA ASN A 52 -19.79 -5.12 -0.93
C ASN A 52 -21.11 -4.82 -1.63
N VAL A 53 -21.08 -4.59 -2.94
CA VAL A 53 -22.28 -4.35 -3.76
C VAL A 53 -23.20 -5.55 -3.66
N LEU A 54 -22.71 -6.75 -3.97
CA LEU A 54 -23.52 -7.98 -3.97
C LEU A 54 -24.15 -8.29 -2.61
N ASN A 55 -23.42 -8.09 -1.52
CA ASN A 55 -23.91 -8.42 -0.18
C ASN A 55 -24.83 -7.36 0.44
N HIS A 56 -24.78 -6.11 -0.02
CA HIS A 56 -25.52 -5.01 0.60
C HIS A 56 -26.53 -4.35 -0.33
N TRP A 57 -26.62 -4.74 -1.60
CA TRP A 57 -27.49 -4.10 -2.60
C TRP A 57 -28.95 -3.96 -2.11
N ASP A 58 -29.52 -5.05 -1.60
CA ASP A 58 -30.91 -5.10 -1.14
C ASP A 58 -31.15 -4.30 0.16
N HIS A 59 -30.09 -4.05 0.93
CA HIS A 59 -30.16 -3.28 2.18
C HIS A 59 -29.99 -1.77 1.95
N LEU A 60 -29.48 -1.36 0.79
CA LEU A 60 -29.40 0.05 0.41
C LEU A 60 -30.78 0.52 -0.07
N GLN A 61 -31.63 0.94 0.87
CA GLN A 61 -32.98 1.46 0.58
C GLN A 61 -32.93 2.84 -0.08
N ALA A 62 -31.96 3.68 0.29
CA ALA A 62 -31.80 5.02 -0.29
C ALA A 62 -31.09 4.95 -1.66
N GLU A 63 -31.67 5.61 -2.66
CA GLU A 63 -31.12 5.70 -4.02
C GLU A 63 -29.71 6.32 -4.02
N GLU A 64 -29.49 7.36 -3.22
CA GLU A 64 -28.17 7.99 -3.05
C GLU A 64 -27.10 7.01 -2.58
N ALA A 65 -27.44 6.11 -1.65
CA ALA A 65 -26.49 5.14 -1.11
C ALA A 65 -26.08 4.09 -2.15
N ARG A 66 -27.00 3.72 -3.05
CA ARG A 66 -26.69 2.87 -4.21
C ARG A 66 -25.75 3.60 -5.17
N LEU A 67 -26.05 4.86 -5.49
CA LEU A 67 -25.21 5.69 -6.36
C LEU A 67 -23.79 5.82 -5.82
N TYR A 68 -23.62 6.10 -4.52
CA TYR A 68 -22.29 6.20 -3.92
C TYR A 68 -21.52 4.89 -3.92
N THR A 69 -22.22 3.76 -3.71
CA THR A 69 -21.62 2.42 -3.76
C THR A 69 -21.17 2.07 -5.18
N LEU A 70 -22.00 2.37 -6.19
CA LEU A 70 -21.65 2.21 -7.60
C LEU A 70 -20.50 3.12 -8.02
N LEU A 71 -20.42 4.35 -7.50
CA LEU A 71 -19.33 5.28 -7.78
C LEU A 71 -17.98 4.73 -7.26
N VAL A 72 -17.96 4.14 -6.06
CA VAL A 72 -16.75 3.49 -5.52
C VAL A 72 -16.38 2.26 -6.36
N LEU A 73 -17.35 1.46 -6.79
CA LEU A 73 -17.11 0.32 -7.67
C LEU A 73 -16.54 0.78 -9.02
N ALA A 74 -17.09 1.84 -9.62
CA ALA A 74 -16.61 2.41 -10.86
C ALA A 74 -15.16 2.94 -10.72
N ALA A 75 -14.85 3.62 -9.62
CA ALA A 75 -13.49 4.05 -9.31
C ALA A 75 -12.51 2.87 -9.14
N ALA A 76 -12.94 1.79 -8.49
CA ALA A 76 -12.15 0.57 -8.35
C ALA A 76 -11.92 -0.12 -9.71
N ALA A 77 -12.96 -0.22 -10.53
CA ALA A 77 -12.90 -0.78 -11.88
C ALA A 77 -11.99 0.03 -12.80
N LEU A 78 -12.06 1.36 -12.76
CA LEU A 78 -11.16 2.23 -13.50
C LEU A 78 -9.70 2.02 -13.08
N GLY A 79 -9.46 1.89 -11.78
CA GLY A 79 -8.15 1.54 -11.24
C GLY A 79 -7.62 0.21 -11.76
N PHE A 80 -8.45 -0.84 -11.70
CA PHE A 80 -8.10 -2.15 -12.25
C PHE A 80 -7.83 -2.09 -13.76
N ALA A 81 -8.72 -1.47 -14.53
CA ALA A 81 -8.57 -1.27 -15.96
C ALA A 81 -7.28 -0.51 -16.29
N SER A 82 -6.92 0.52 -15.54
CA SER A 82 -5.68 1.25 -15.74
C SER A 82 -4.43 0.38 -15.56
N THR A 83 -4.45 -0.60 -14.63
CA THR A 83 -3.34 -1.52 -14.39
C THR A 83 -3.23 -2.68 -15.41
N VAL A 84 -4.31 -2.98 -16.12
CA VAL A 84 -4.40 -4.15 -17.03
C VAL A 84 -4.40 -3.74 -18.49
N ALA A 85 -5.15 -2.69 -18.84
CA ALA A 85 -5.37 -2.25 -20.22
C ALA A 85 -4.31 -1.27 -20.73
N LEU A 86 -3.65 -0.51 -19.85
CA LEU A 86 -2.60 0.41 -20.27
C LEU A 86 -1.31 -0.35 -20.62
N PRO A 87 -0.57 0.07 -21.66
CA PRO A 87 0.76 -0.47 -21.93
C PRO A 87 1.64 -0.38 -20.66
N PRO A 88 2.33 -1.46 -20.26
CA PRO A 88 3.09 -1.50 -19.01
C PRO A 88 4.08 -0.34 -18.86
N CYS A 89 4.76 0.05 -19.94
CA CYS A 89 5.69 1.18 -19.95
C CYS A 89 4.97 2.51 -19.67
N PHE A 90 3.79 2.71 -20.25
CA PHE A 90 2.99 3.91 -20.03
C PHE A 90 2.48 3.99 -18.59
N TYR A 91 1.95 2.88 -18.06
CA TYR A 91 1.48 2.80 -16.68
C TYR A 91 2.62 3.08 -15.70
N LEU A 92 3.77 2.40 -15.85
CA LEU A 92 4.92 2.57 -14.96
C LEU A 92 5.47 3.99 -14.98
N ARG A 93 5.52 4.64 -16.16
CA ARG A 93 5.94 6.04 -16.30
C ARG A 93 5.02 7.02 -15.56
N HIS A 94 3.71 6.78 -15.57
CA HIS A 94 2.71 7.65 -14.93
C HIS A 94 2.23 7.14 -13.57
N ARG A 95 2.87 6.10 -13.03
CA ARG A 95 2.44 5.39 -11.82
C ARG A 95 2.34 6.31 -10.61
N SER A 96 3.28 7.22 -10.43
CA SER A 96 3.31 8.19 -9.32
C SER A 96 2.09 9.12 -9.32
N PHE A 97 1.44 9.30 -10.47
CA PHE A 97 0.20 10.07 -10.59
C PHE A 97 -1.04 9.17 -10.55
N LEU A 98 -1.06 8.09 -11.33
CA LEU A 98 -2.20 7.19 -11.47
C LEU A 98 -2.61 6.55 -10.13
N VAL A 99 -1.63 6.06 -9.35
CA VAL A 99 -1.90 5.38 -8.09
C VAL A 99 -2.51 6.34 -7.04
N PRO A 100 -1.93 7.53 -6.76
CA PRO A 100 -2.58 8.51 -5.90
C PRO A 100 -3.93 9.00 -6.42
N ALA A 101 -4.06 9.28 -7.72
CA ALA A 101 -5.32 9.72 -8.31
C ALA A 101 -6.44 8.69 -8.11
N GLN A 102 -6.16 7.41 -8.36
CA GLN A 102 -7.08 6.32 -8.09
C GLN A 102 -7.51 6.27 -6.61
N ARG A 103 -6.57 6.49 -5.68
CA ARG A 103 -6.86 6.48 -4.24
C ARG A 103 -7.73 7.64 -3.81
N VAL A 104 -7.44 8.84 -4.31
CA VAL A 104 -8.28 10.01 -4.10
C VAL A 104 -9.66 9.78 -4.70
N LEU A 105 -9.76 9.13 -5.87
CA LEU A 105 -11.06 8.81 -6.48
C LEU A 105 -11.88 7.83 -5.64
N LEU A 106 -11.28 6.78 -5.09
CA LEU A 106 -11.93 5.88 -4.12
C LEU A 106 -12.39 6.65 -2.88
N VAL A 107 -11.50 7.54 -2.42
CA VAL A 107 -11.63 8.62 -1.44
C VAL A 107 -12.86 9.54 -1.48
N LEU A 108 -13.18 9.96 -2.69
CA LEU A 108 -14.07 11.08 -2.96
C LEU A 108 -15.54 10.73 -2.75
N SER A 109 -15.88 9.44 -2.67
CA SER A 109 -17.26 9.02 -2.45
C SER A 109 -17.78 9.52 -1.09
N PRO A 110 -18.92 10.24 -1.05
CA PRO A 110 -19.53 10.70 0.20
C PRO A 110 -19.81 9.58 1.21
N SER A 111 -20.01 8.35 0.73
CA SER A 111 -20.15 7.14 1.56
C SER A 111 -18.95 6.88 2.48
N ILE A 112 -17.80 7.52 2.24
CA ILE A 112 -16.63 7.47 3.11
C ILE A 112 -16.81 8.29 4.38
N ARG A 113 -17.58 9.36 4.32
CA ARG A 113 -17.82 10.24 5.47
C ARG A 113 -19.08 9.87 6.23
N GLN A 114 -20.02 9.16 5.63
CA GLN A 114 -21.28 8.81 6.27
C GLN A 114 -21.16 7.50 7.06
N THR A 115 -21.70 7.49 8.28
CA THR A 115 -22.02 6.27 9.04
C THR A 115 -23.36 5.69 8.57
N GLY A 116 -23.60 4.40 8.81
CA GLY A 116 -24.84 3.74 8.39
C GLY A 116 -24.91 3.36 6.91
N VAL A 117 -23.83 3.52 6.14
CA VAL A 117 -23.78 3.14 4.72
C VAL A 117 -22.54 2.31 4.37
N GLY A 118 -22.73 1.29 3.54
CA GLY A 118 -21.66 0.42 3.04
C GLY A 118 -20.85 -0.23 4.17
N THR A 119 -19.52 -0.18 4.10
CA THR A 119 -18.65 -0.82 5.10
C THR A 119 -18.73 -0.18 6.49
N SER A 120 -19.26 1.04 6.63
CA SER A 120 -19.45 1.68 7.93
C SER A 120 -20.53 1.01 8.77
N LEU A 121 -21.47 0.27 8.16
CA LEU A 121 -22.46 -0.56 8.87
C LEU A 121 -21.80 -1.63 9.74
N LEU A 122 -20.56 -2.04 9.44
CA LEU A 122 -19.81 -2.95 10.29
C LEU A 122 -19.50 -2.36 11.68
N LEU A 123 -19.50 -1.03 11.81
CA LEU A 123 -19.33 -0.33 13.08
C LEU A 123 -20.60 -0.30 13.93
N GLU A 124 -21.76 -0.63 13.36
CA GLU A 124 -23.03 -0.68 14.10
C GLU A 124 -23.29 -2.06 14.70
N ARG A 125 -22.55 -3.09 14.25
CA ARG A 125 -22.65 -4.43 14.83
C ARG A 125 -22.21 -4.43 16.29
N GLN A 126 -23.00 -5.10 17.13
CA GLN A 126 -22.66 -5.24 18.54
C GLN A 126 -21.33 -6.00 18.75
N PRO A 127 -20.54 -5.62 19.77
CA PRO A 127 -19.31 -6.31 20.11
C PRO A 127 -19.60 -7.79 20.44
N GLN A 128 -18.70 -8.68 20.01
CA GLN A 128 -18.77 -10.11 20.33
C GLN A 128 -17.77 -10.43 21.43
N GLU A 129 -18.17 -11.22 22.41
CA GLU A 129 -17.31 -11.63 23.51
C GLU A 129 -16.22 -12.63 23.07
N GLY A 130 -15.15 -12.71 23.87
CA GLY A 130 -14.04 -13.63 23.68
C GLY A 130 -12.97 -13.16 22.68
N MET A 131 -11.87 -13.92 22.58
CA MET A 131 -10.69 -13.55 21.76
C MET A 131 -11.00 -13.48 20.26
N ARG A 132 -11.81 -14.43 19.76
CA ARG A 132 -12.27 -14.43 18.36
C ARG A 132 -13.16 -13.23 18.07
N GLY A 133 -14.04 -12.87 19.02
CA GLY A 133 -14.86 -11.67 18.95
C GLY A 133 -14.02 -10.39 18.89
N ALA A 134 -13.00 -10.28 19.76
CA ALA A 134 -12.07 -9.14 19.76
C ALA A 134 -11.30 -8.98 18.44
N LEU A 135 -10.80 -10.07 17.85
CA LEU A 135 -10.12 -10.01 16.54
C LEU A 135 -11.09 -9.59 15.43
N ARG A 136 -12.31 -10.16 15.42
CA ARG A 136 -13.35 -9.79 14.46
C ARG A 136 -13.76 -8.32 14.61
N GLN A 137 -13.86 -7.82 15.84
CA GLN A 137 -14.16 -6.42 16.12
C GLN A 137 -13.03 -5.50 15.68
N LEU A 138 -11.76 -5.88 15.87
CA LEU A 138 -10.63 -5.13 15.31
C LEU A 138 -10.71 -5.06 13.79
N LEU A 139 -11.02 -6.17 13.12
CA LEU A 139 -11.20 -6.20 11.67
C LEU A 139 -12.41 -5.34 11.22
N HIS A 140 -13.52 -5.38 11.95
CA HIS A 140 -14.67 -4.49 11.69
C HIS A 140 -14.31 -3.02 11.87
N VAL A 141 -13.59 -2.65 12.93
CA VAL A 141 -13.14 -1.28 13.16
C VAL A 141 -12.21 -0.85 12.03
N LEU A 142 -11.20 -1.64 11.67
CA LEU A 142 -10.28 -1.32 10.57
C LEU A 142 -11.00 -1.20 9.22
N SER A 143 -12.02 -2.03 8.97
CA SER A 143 -12.78 -2.03 7.72
C SER A 143 -13.80 -0.89 7.67
N GLY A 144 -14.47 -0.61 8.79
CA GLY A 144 -15.49 0.43 8.93
C GLY A 144 -14.92 1.84 9.02
N THR A 145 -13.77 2.01 9.69
CA THR A 145 -12.96 3.25 9.62
C THR A 145 -12.19 3.38 8.31
N LYS A 146 -12.27 2.36 7.44
CA LYS A 146 -11.60 2.30 6.15
C LYS A 146 -10.07 2.45 6.25
N LEU A 147 -9.49 2.22 7.43
CA LEU A 147 -8.04 2.20 7.69
C LEU A 147 -7.35 0.97 7.11
N LEU A 148 -8.09 -0.13 6.93
CA LEU A 148 -7.53 -1.34 6.32
C LEU A 148 -7.00 -1.06 4.91
N LEU A 149 -7.72 -0.25 4.14
CA LEU A 149 -7.36 0.09 2.77
C LEU A 149 -6.00 0.82 2.68
N PRO A 150 -5.75 1.96 3.35
CA PRO A 150 -4.45 2.63 3.31
C PRO A 150 -3.32 1.79 3.94
N ILE A 151 -3.60 0.93 4.92
CA ILE A 151 -2.59 0.02 5.49
C ILE A 151 -2.13 -0.99 4.44
N VAL A 152 -3.06 -1.71 3.82
CA VAL A 152 -2.76 -2.72 2.78
C VAL A 152 -2.11 -2.04 1.57
N GLN A 153 -2.64 -0.90 1.16
CA GLN A 153 -2.13 -0.12 0.04
C GLN A 153 -0.71 0.41 0.26
N ARG A 154 -0.38 0.86 1.48
CA ARG A 154 0.96 1.32 1.83
C ARG A 154 1.97 0.18 1.84
N ALA A 155 1.55 -1.00 2.32
CA ALA A 155 2.37 -2.19 2.20
C ALA A 155 2.59 -2.54 0.72
N ALA A 156 1.56 -2.42 -0.13
CA ALA A 156 1.66 -2.81 -1.53
C ALA A 156 2.47 -1.85 -2.41
N THR A 157 2.20 -0.55 -2.32
CA THR A 157 2.75 0.42 -3.27
C THR A 157 3.99 1.07 -2.68
N ALA A 158 5.16 0.64 -3.11
CA ALA A 158 6.40 1.35 -2.82
C ALA A 158 6.38 2.72 -3.55
N LEU A 159 5.75 3.72 -2.94
CA LEU A 159 5.79 5.12 -3.37
C LEU A 159 6.94 5.85 -2.64
N PRO A 160 7.49 6.92 -3.22
CA PRO A 160 8.38 7.84 -2.50
C PRO A 160 7.73 8.33 -1.19
N PRO A 161 8.53 8.56 -0.13
CA PRO A 161 8.00 8.90 1.19
C PRO A 161 7.24 10.24 1.20
N ILE A 162 7.67 11.21 0.39
CA ILE A 162 7.02 12.53 0.28
C ILE A 162 5.64 12.39 -0.37
N GLU A 163 5.55 11.70 -1.50
CA GLU A 163 4.27 11.41 -2.17
C GLU A 163 3.33 10.64 -1.25
N THR A 164 3.87 9.68 -0.49
CA THR A 164 3.11 8.94 0.51
C THR A 164 2.59 9.86 1.61
N ALA A 165 3.41 10.76 2.16
CA ALA A 165 2.98 11.69 3.20
C ALA A 165 1.89 12.65 2.70
N ALA A 166 2.10 13.25 1.52
CA ALA A 166 1.12 14.13 0.89
C ALA A 166 -0.22 13.42 0.66
N LEU A 167 -0.17 12.20 0.08
CA LEU A 167 -1.36 11.39 -0.10
C LEU A 167 -2.05 11.06 1.23
N GLN A 168 -1.31 10.67 2.26
CA GLN A 168 -1.90 10.36 3.56
C GLN A 168 -2.58 11.58 4.19
N ILE A 169 -1.99 12.78 4.06
CA ILE A 169 -2.63 14.02 4.51
C ILE A 169 -3.95 14.25 3.77
N VAL A 170 -3.95 14.13 2.43
CA VAL A 170 -5.16 14.28 1.62
C VAL A 170 -6.21 13.23 2.00
N LEU A 171 -5.82 11.97 2.17
CA LEU A 171 -6.74 10.90 2.57
C LEU A 171 -7.35 11.19 3.95
N VAL A 172 -6.53 11.58 4.93
CA VAL A 172 -7.01 11.95 6.28
C VAL A 172 -8.00 13.11 6.20
N LEU A 173 -7.68 14.18 5.46
CA LEU A 173 -8.59 15.31 5.29
C LEU A 173 -9.91 14.90 4.61
N LEU A 174 -9.83 14.02 3.61
CA LEU A 174 -11.00 13.55 2.88
C LEU A 174 -11.85 12.57 3.70
N THR A 175 -11.28 11.86 4.67
CA THR A 175 -12.00 10.93 5.55
C THR A 175 -12.29 11.50 6.94
N TRP A 176 -11.89 12.75 7.20
CA TRP A 176 -12.09 13.40 8.50
C TRP A 176 -13.57 13.64 8.78
N ASN A 177 -14.18 12.78 9.60
CA ASN A 177 -15.52 12.99 10.14
C ASN A 177 -15.61 12.52 11.60
N PRO A 178 -15.03 13.27 12.55
CA PRO A 178 -14.99 12.86 13.95
C PRO A 178 -16.39 12.68 14.54
N SER A 179 -17.35 13.56 14.23
CA SER A 179 -18.70 13.50 14.79
C SER A 179 -19.42 12.21 14.44
N ALA A 180 -19.31 11.76 13.17
CA ALA A 180 -19.95 10.52 12.74
C ALA A 180 -19.35 9.31 13.47
N TYR A 181 -18.01 9.19 13.53
CA TYR A 181 -17.38 8.06 14.20
C TYR A 181 -17.63 8.01 15.71
N CYS A 182 -17.64 9.16 16.39
CA CYS A 182 -17.87 9.23 17.84
C CYS A 182 -19.29 8.80 18.24
N SER A 183 -20.26 8.89 17.33
CA SER A 183 -21.64 8.43 17.57
C SER A 183 -21.83 6.92 17.45
N THR A 184 -20.81 6.16 16.98
CA THR A 184 -20.97 4.72 16.73
C THR A 184 -20.82 3.86 17.99
N PRO A 185 -21.78 2.95 18.27
CA PRO A 185 -21.82 2.21 19.55
C PRO A 185 -20.64 1.24 19.74
N SER A 186 -20.04 0.72 18.66
CA SER A 186 -18.91 -0.23 18.76
C SER A 186 -17.61 0.38 19.29
N VAL A 187 -17.43 1.70 19.14
CA VAL A 187 -16.27 2.43 19.70
C VAL A 187 -16.49 2.72 21.18
N VAL A 188 -17.74 2.95 21.57
CA VAL A 188 -18.14 3.29 22.94
C VAL A 188 -18.22 2.05 23.85
N ALA A 189 -18.54 0.87 23.32
CA ALA A 189 -18.75 -0.34 24.11
C ALA A 189 -17.49 -1.21 24.35
N GLY A 190 -16.28 -0.67 24.14
CA GLY A 190 -15.04 -1.45 24.26
C GLY A 190 -14.79 -2.03 25.67
N PRO A 191 -14.45 -3.32 25.80
CA PRO A 191 -14.32 -3.98 27.10
C PRO A 191 -13.10 -3.46 27.87
N GLY A 192 -13.34 -2.80 29.01
CA GLY A 192 -12.29 -2.41 29.97
C GLY A 192 -11.90 -0.93 29.98
N ILE A 193 -12.53 -0.09 29.15
CA ILE A 193 -12.48 1.37 29.32
C ILE A 193 -13.82 1.76 29.94
N ASN A 194 -13.86 2.01 31.25
CA ASN A 194 -15.07 2.52 31.91
C ASN A 194 -15.42 3.88 31.29
N ILE A 195 -16.34 3.88 30.32
CA ILE A 195 -16.76 5.07 29.57
C ILE A 195 -17.67 5.98 30.39
N VAL A 196 -18.14 5.51 31.56
CA VAL A 196 -18.87 6.35 32.50
C VAL A 196 -18.11 7.65 32.83
N GLY A 197 -16.77 7.62 32.86
CA GLY A 197 -15.95 8.84 33.02
C GLY A 197 -15.55 9.57 31.73
N LEU A 198 -15.87 9.02 30.54
CA LEU A 198 -15.51 9.59 29.23
C LEU A 198 -16.63 10.45 28.64
N ARG A 199 -17.89 10.18 29.02
CA ARG A 199 -19.03 11.04 28.70
C ARG A 199 -18.96 12.39 29.44
N GLU A 200 -18.31 12.42 30.61
CA GLU A 200 -18.02 13.67 31.34
C GLU A 200 -16.77 14.41 30.83
N ALA A 201 -15.89 13.74 30.09
CA ALA A 201 -14.61 14.32 29.64
C ALA A 201 -14.70 15.17 28.35
N GLY A 202 -15.90 15.27 27.75
CA GLY A 202 -16.14 16.05 26.52
C GLY A 202 -15.58 15.41 25.25
N ASP A 203 -16.14 15.79 24.09
CA ASP A 203 -15.75 15.30 22.75
C ASP A 203 -14.24 15.46 22.46
N ASP A 204 -13.60 16.42 23.11
CA ASP A 204 -12.17 16.69 23.00
C ASP A 204 -11.29 15.54 23.52
N ALA A 205 -11.73 14.79 24.54
CA ALA A 205 -10.95 13.70 25.13
C ALA A 205 -10.86 12.47 24.22
N LEU A 206 -11.93 12.17 23.47
CA LEU A 206 -11.95 11.06 22.52
C LEU A 206 -11.14 11.41 21.27
N CYS A 207 -11.26 12.66 20.80
CA CYS A 207 -10.44 13.20 19.72
C CYS A 207 -8.95 13.14 20.07
N ASN A 208 -8.57 13.56 21.29
CA ASN A 208 -7.20 13.46 21.79
C ASN A 208 -6.70 12.02 21.85
N LYS A 209 -7.52 11.04 22.28
CA LYS A 209 -7.10 9.63 22.34
C LYS A 209 -6.93 8.99 20.97
N LEU A 210 -7.78 9.33 19.99
CA LEU A 210 -7.61 8.92 18.60
C LEU A 210 -6.38 9.58 17.96
N LEU A 211 -6.14 10.85 18.23
CA LEU A 211 -4.91 11.57 17.86
C LEU A 211 -3.68 10.94 18.50
N TYR A 212 -3.73 10.54 19.78
CA TYR A 212 -2.64 9.83 20.44
C TYR A 212 -2.39 8.46 19.83
N PHE A 213 -3.43 7.70 19.48
CA PHE A 213 -3.27 6.40 18.81
C PHE A 213 -2.67 6.56 17.42
N ALA A 214 -3.12 7.57 16.66
CA ALA A 214 -2.56 7.93 15.37
C ALA A 214 -1.11 8.44 15.51
N ALA A 215 -0.80 9.24 16.51
CA ALA A 215 0.55 9.77 16.80
C ALA A 215 1.51 8.66 17.26
N ILE A 216 1.05 7.69 18.04
CA ILE A 216 1.83 6.49 18.41
C ILE A 216 2.06 5.62 17.17
N GLY A 217 1.04 5.42 16.34
CA GLY A 217 1.18 4.74 15.05
C GLY A 217 2.20 5.45 14.14
N LEU A 218 2.12 6.78 14.03
CA LEU A 218 3.04 7.58 13.23
C LEU A 218 4.46 7.54 13.83
N GLY A 219 4.59 7.70 15.15
CA GLY A 219 5.85 7.68 15.89
C GLY A 219 6.56 6.33 15.88
N CYS A 220 5.82 5.23 15.75
CA CYS A 220 6.38 3.89 15.58
C CYS A 220 6.77 3.59 14.12
N VAL A 221 6.03 4.13 13.14
CA VAL A 221 6.27 3.86 11.71
C VAL A 221 7.33 4.77 11.10
N LEU A 222 7.39 6.04 11.52
CA LEU A 222 8.30 7.04 10.96
C LEU A 222 9.79 6.66 11.14
N PRO A 223 10.26 6.14 12.30
CA PRO A 223 11.65 5.72 12.49
C PRO A 223 12.05 4.50 11.65
N VAL A 224 11.10 3.57 11.43
CA VAL A 224 11.31 2.40 10.57
C VAL A 224 11.44 2.84 9.12
N LEU A 225 10.56 3.72 8.65
CA LEU A 225 10.67 4.31 7.32
C LEU A 225 11.96 5.10 7.13
N LEU A 226 12.36 5.94 8.09
CA LEU A 226 13.60 6.72 8.02
C LEU A 226 14.83 5.81 7.98
N SER A 227 14.81 4.71 8.73
CA SER A 227 15.89 3.71 8.70
C SER A 227 15.95 2.97 7.36
N ALA A 228 14.81 2.55 6.82
CA ALA A 228 14.72 1.93 5.50
C ALA A 228 15.19 2.89 4.39
N PHE A 229 14.82 4.17 4.48
CA PHE A 229 15.22 5.19 3.52
C PHE A 229 16.72 5.47 3.55
N ARG A 230 17.33 5.53 4.75
CA ARG A 230 18.79 5.66 4.89
C ARG A 230 19.53 4.43 4.35
N ALA A 231 19.00 3.23 4.57
CA ALA A 231 19.58 2.00 4.04
C ALA A 231 19.52 1.95 2.50
N ALA A 232 18.37 2.29 1.91
CA ALA A 232 18.20 2.35 0.46
C ALA A 232 19.10 3.40 -0.20
N ARG A 233 19.23 4.58 0.42
CA ARG A 233 20.13 5.64 -0.07
C ARG A 233 21.60 5.21 -0.01
N GLY A 234 22.00 4.50 1.04
CA GLY A 234 23.34 3.93 1.14
C GLY A 234 23.64 2.87 0.07
N ALA A 235 22.68 1.98 -0.21
CA ALA A 235 22.82 0.98 -1.26
C ALA A 235 22.94 1.62 -2.66
N CYS A 236 22.13 2.65 -2.94
CA CYS A 236 22.15 3.35 -4.22
C CYS A 236 23.48 4.12 -4.44
N GLN A 237 23.99 4.77 -3.40
CA GLN A 237 25.30 5.43 -3.44
C GLN A 237 26.47 4.44 -3.60
N ALA A 238 26.36 3.25 -3.01
CA ALA A 238 27.36 2.19 -3.20
C ALA A 238 27.37 1.69 -4.65
N GLN A 239 26.19 1.52 -5.26
CA GLN A 239 26.06 1.12 -6.66
C GLN A 239 26.67 2.14 -7.62
N GLN A 240 26.38 3.43 -7.42
CA GLN A 240 26.93 4.51 -8.26
C GLN A 240 28.46 4.64 -8.18
N ARG A 241 29.09 4.22 -7.07
CA ARG A 241 30.55 4.18 -6.96
C ARG A 241 31.18 3.02 -7.73
N VAL A 242 30.45 1.90 -7.87
CA VAL A 242 30.91 0.75 -8.65
C VAL A 242 30.83 1.07 -10.14
N ASP A 243 29.78 1.75 -10.58
CA ASP A 243 29.60 2.11 -11.99
C ASP A 243 30.58 3.22 -12.46
N GLY A 244 31.09 4.04 -11.52
CA GLY A 244 32.09 5.08 -11.79
C GLY A 244 33.55 4.62 -11.68
N ALA A 245 33.82 3.46 -11.08
CA ALA A 245 35.16 2.90 -10.95
C ALA A 245 35.35 1.83 -12.02
N ALA A 246 35.96 2.23 -13.14
CA ALA A 246 36.31 1.35 -14.25
C ALA A 246 37.47 0.40 -13.88
N GLU A 247 37.28 -0.46 -12.89
CA GLU A 247 38.11 -1.65 -12.69
C GLU A 247 37.38 -2.66 -11.77
N PRO A 248 37.20 -3.93 -12.19
CA PRO A 248 36.44 -4.91 -11.42
C PRO A 248 37.25 -5.37 -10.20
N ALA A 249 37.08 -4.68 -9.07
CA ALA A 249 37.59 -5.15 -7.79
C ALA A 249 36.84 -6.40 -7.31
N ALA A 250 37.61 -7.35 -6.78
CA ALA A 250 37.21 -8.68 -6.32
C ALA A 250 35.91 -8.71 -5.48
N PRO A 251 35.15 -9.83 -5.51
CA PRO A 251 33.84 -9.95 -4.88
C PRO A 251 33.88 -9.64 -3.37
N GLN A 252 33.21 -8.55 -2.99
CA GLN A 252 33.05 -8.18 -1.58
C GLN A 252 32.21 -9.24 -0.86
N SER A 253 32.84 -9.86 0.13
CA SER A 253 32.30 -10.87 1.03
C SER A 253 30.93 -10.48 1.61
N ALA A 254 29.99 -11.44 1.60
CA ALA A 254 28.62 -11.35 2.15
C ALA A 254 28.53 -10.90 3.63
N SER A 255 29.67 -10.82 4.33
CA SER A 255 29.80 -10.28 5.69
C SER A 255 29.36 -8.82 5.82
N GLY A 256 29.40 -8.02 4.75
CA GLY A 256 28.97 -6.61 4.76
C GLY A 256 27.47 -6.40 5.05
N LEU A 257 26.62 -7.33 4.61
CA LEU A 257 25.14 -7.24 4.71
C LEU A 257 24.60 -7.67 6.09
N LEU A 258 25.36 -8.49 6.83
CA LEU A 258 25.00 -8.92 8.18
C LEU A 258 25.07 -7.77 9.21
N ARG A 259 25.94 -6.79 8.98
CA ARG A 259 26.15 -5.66 9.90
C ARG A 259 24.92 -4.73 10.00
N PRO A 260 24.31 -4.27 8.90
CA PRO A 260 23.08 -3.46 8.96
C PRO A 260 21.89 -4.25 9.54
N LEU A 261 21.76 -5.55 9.22
CA LEU A 261 20.71 -6.41 9.79
C LEU A 261 20.85 -6.55 11.32
N ARG A 262 22.07 -6.73 11.83
CA ARG A 262 22.33 -6.78 13.28
C ARG A 262 22.04 -5.43 13.97
N ARG A 263 22.38 -4.31 13.34
CA ARG A 263 22.08 -2.96 13.86
C ARG A 263 20.57 -2.70 13.92
N ALA A 264 19.84 -3.08 12.87
CA ALA A 264 18.39 -3.02 12.86
C ALA A 264 17.82 -3.87 14.02
N ALA A 265 18.19 -5.15 14.12
CA ALA A 265 17.72 -6.03 15.19
C ALA A 265 18.06 -5.55 16.63
N ALA A 266 19.11 -4.75 16.79
CA ALA A 266 19.46 -4.13 18.08
C ALA A 266 18.58 -2.91 18.40
N ALA A 267 18.35 -2.03 17.41
CA ALA A 267 17.46 -0.87 17.55
C ALA A 267 16.03 -1.28 17.90
N VAL A 268 15.59 -2.40 17.33
CA VAL A 268 14.29 -3.04 17.62
C VAL A 268 14.16 -3.43 19.08
N ARG A 269 15.14 -4.18 19.60
CA ARG A 269 15.17 -4.59 21.00
C ARG A 269 15.27 -3.40 21.95
N ALA A 270 15.87 -2.29 21.51
CA ALA A 270 15.90 -1.06 22.29
C ALA A 270 14.53 -0.36 22.32
N ALA A 271 13.83 -0.28 21.18
CA ALA A 271 12.49 0.31 21.09
C ALA A 271 11.45 -0.49 21.89
N ASP A 272 11.47 -1.83 21.80
CA ASP A 272 10.59 -2.71 22.59
C ASP A 272 10.77 -2.49 24.10
N ARG A 273 12.02 -2.43 24.58
CA ARG A 273 12.35 -2.11 25.98
C ARG A 273 11.99 -0.69 26.38
N SER A 274 12.02 0.27 25.46
CA SER A 274 11.59 1.65 25.70
C SER A 274 10.07 1.71 25.89
N ILE A 275 9.32 1.06 25.00
CA ILE A 275 7.86 0.99 25.04
C ILE A 275 7.41 0.25 26.30
N GLY A 276 8.04 -0.87 26.64
CA GLY A 276 7.76 -1.61 27.88
C GLY A 276 8.01 -0.79 29.14
N ARG A 277 9.03 0.08 29.15
CA ARG A 277 9.29 1.00 30.27
C ARG A 277 8.29 2.16 30.34
N ALA A 278 7.94 2.75 29.19
CA ALA A 278 7.00 3.88 29.12
C ALA A 278 5.55 3.49 29.51
N LEU A 279 5.16 2.23 29.28
CA LEU A 279 3.81 1.75 29.53
C LEU A 279 3.60 1.14 30.93
N GLY A 280 4.67 0.98 31.72
CA GLY A 280 4.64 0.38 33.05
C GLY A 280 4.29 -1.12 33.06
N ALA A 281 4.56 -1.81 34.17
CA ALA A 281 4.41 -3.26 34.33
C ALA A 281 2.94 -3.77 34.39
N ARG A 282 1.99 -3.11 33.70
CA ARG A 282 0.61 -3.59 33.60
C ARG A 282 0.48 -4.47 32.34
N PRO A 283 -0.08 -5.68 32.44
CA PRO A 283 -0.21 -6.60 31.31
C PRO A 283 -1.26 -6.09 30.32
N PHE A 284 -0.87 -5.18 29.43
CA PHE A 284 -1.72 -4.70 28.35
C PHE A 284 -1.72 -5.72 27.19
N ARG A 285 -2.90 -6.29 26.90
CA ARG A 285 -3.13 -7.24 25.78
C ARG A 285 -2.85 -6.66 24.38
N LEU A 286 -2.58 -5.35 24.27
CA LEU A 286 -2.21 -4.63 23.03
C LEU A 286 -0.76 -4.83 22.57
N GLN A 287 0.12 -5.37 23.42
CA GLN A 287 1.51 -5.65 23.06
C GLN A 287 1.64 -6.64 21.90
N ARG A 288 0.79 -7.67 21.85
CA ARG A 288 0.85 -8.71 20.81
C ARG A 288 0.38 -8.24 19.42
N PRO A 289 -0.74 -7.52 19.27
CA PRO A 289 -1.12 -6.90 17.99
C PRO A 289 -0.07 -5.93 17.46
N LEU A 290 0.53 -5.11 18.34
CA LEU A 290 1.64 -4.23 17.98
C LEU A 290 2.86 -5.03 17.53
N LEU A 291 3.22 -6.12 18.21
CA LEU A 291 4.28 -7.04 17.80
C LEU A 291 4.01 -7.74 16.46
N ILE A 292 2.77 -8.14 16.19
CA ILE A 292 2.37 -8.76 14.91
C ILE A 292 2.43 -7.72 13.78
N TRP A 293 1.92 -6.52 14.01
CA TRP A 293 1.96 -5.42 13.05
C TRP A 293 3.40 -4.96 12.78
N TRP A 294 4.23 -4.94 13.83
CA TRP A 294 5.64 -4.64 13.77
C TRP A 294 6.45 -5.76 13.08
N ALA A 295 6.11 -7.04 13.31
CA ALA A 295 6.69 -8.19 12.62
C ALA A 295 6.31 -8.25 11.13
N LEU A 296 5.09 -7.82 10.76
CA LEU A 296 4.65 -7.67 9.36
C LEU A 296 5.36 -6.49 8.66
N GLY A 297 5.58 -5.37 9.37
CA GLY A 297 6.43 -4.29 8.88
C GLY A 297 7.90 -4.72 8.71
N TYR A 298 8.40 -5.58 9.60
CA TYR A 298 9.75 -6.11 9.56
C TYR A 298 9.94 -7.17 8.46
N SER A 299 8.97 -8.05 8.24
CA SER A 299 9.01 -9.04 7.14
C SER A 299 8.95 -8.38 5.76
N TRP A 300 8.29 -7.21 5.66
CA TRP A 300 8.30 -6.36 4.46
C TRP A 300 9.69 -5.76 4.17
N GLU A 301 10.35 -5.19 5.18
CA GLU A 301 11.71 -4.65 5.01
C GLU A 301 12.75 -5.76 4.77
N LEU A 302 12.58 -6.93 5.38
CA LEU A 302 13.37 -8.12 5.08
C LEU A 302 13.18 -8.58 3.63
N SER A 303 11.95 -8.55 3.12
CA SER A 303 11.65 -8.91 1.73
C SER A 303 12.27 -7.93 0.73
N LYS A 304 12.30 -6.63 1.03
CA LYS A 304 13.03 -5.63 0.22
C LYS A 304 14.54 -5.89 0.24
N ALA A 305 15.11 -6.16 1.40
CA ALA A 305 16.54 -6.45 1.54
C ALA A 305 16.93 -7.72 0.75
N LEU A 306 16.10 -8.77 0.82
CA LEU A 306 16.30 -10.00 0.05
C LEU A 306 16.11 -9.79 -1.45
N ALA A 307 15.15 -8.96 -1.87
CA ALA A 307 14.93 -8.62 -3.28
C ALA A 307 16.03 -7.72 -3.87
N SER A 308 16.79 -7.00 -3.03
CA SER A 308 17.94 -6.20 -3.42
C SER A 308 19.25 -6.97 -3.50
N LEU A 309 19.27 -8.26 -3.11
CA LEU A 309 20.44 -9.10 -3.31
C LEU A 309 20.61 -9.35 -4.81
N PRO A 310 21.74 -8.96 -5.42
CA PRO A 310 22.01 -9.31 -6.80
C PRO A 310 21.99 -10.83 -6.93
N ALA A 311 21.42 -11.35 -8.02
CA ALA A 311 21.35 -12.77 -8.34
C ALA A 311 22.74 -13.34 -8.64
N VAL A 312 23.65 -13.34 -7.66
CA VAL A 312 25.05 -13.74 -7.78
C VAL A 312 25.21 -15.27 -7.78
N GLN A 313 24.12 -16.03 -7.70
CA GLN A 313 24.18 -17.49 -7.53
C GLN A 313 23.75 -18.35 -8.73
N ARG A 314 23.48 -17.77 -9.90
CA ARG A 314 23.19 -18.57 -11.13
C ARG A 314 24.33 -18.68 -12.15
N GLN A 315 25.52 -18.13 -11.86
CA GLN A 315 26.71 -18.28 -12.73
C GLN A 315 27.79 -19.18 -12.14
N ARG A 316 27.46 -20.05 -11.17
CA ARG A 316 28.37 -21.10 -10.66
C ARG A 316 27.80 -22.50 -10.86
N GLN A 317 27.20 -22.75 -12.02
CA GLN A 317 27.03 -24.09 -12.59
C GLN A 317 27.33 -24.02 -14.07
#